data_AF-A0A819TQN1-F1
#
_entry.id   AF-A0A819TQN1-F1
#
_cell.length_a   1.000
_cell.length_b   1.000
_cell.length_c   1.000
_cell.angle_alpha   90.00
_cell.angle_beta   90.00
_cell.angle_gamma   90.00
#
_symmetry.space_group_name_H-M   'P 1'
#
loop_
_entity.id
_entity.type
_entity.pdbx_description
1 polymer ?
#
loop_
_entity_poly.entity_id
_entity_poly.type
_entity_poly.pdbx_seq_one_letter_code
_entity_poly.pdbx_strand_id
1 'polypeptide(L)'
;LLLVSSTHLYILRKLPEHKTMANLVCRRPLETITKITSKKNFPEIITFRYGTKQNEQEEKSKTKTKLPTEFDRVYLPDAGDATKNIKLLIIKALNMFDNLNETVST
;
A
#
# COMPACT_ATOMS: atom_id res chain seq x y z
N LEU A 1 10.38 -7.83 3.64
CA LEU A 1 9.41 -8.79 3.08
C LEU A 1 8.11 -8.03 2.83
N LEU A 2 7.47 -8.26 1.69
CA LEU A 2 6.15 -7.74 1.38
C LEU A 2 5.18 -8.92 1.38
N LEU A 3 4.10 -8.81 2.14
CA LEU A 3 3.02 -9.80 2.17
C LEU A 3 1.72 -9.09 1.82
N VAL A 4 0.91 -9.70 0.98
CA VAL A 4 -0.33 -9.10 0.47
C VAL A 4 -1.45 -10.10 0.67
N SER A 5 -2.50 -9.65 1.36
CA SER A 5 -3.75 -10.38 1.57
C SER A 5 -4.83 -9.85 0.62
N SER A 6 -6.06 -10.34 0.75
CA SER A 6 -7.22 -9.85 0.00
C SER A 6 -7.56 -8.39 0.29
N THR A 7 -7.24 -7.91 1.49
CA THR A 7 -7.65 -6.57 1.97
C THR A 7 -6.51 -5.67 2.42
N HIS A 8 -5.35 -6.25 2.76
CA HIS A 8 -4.24 -5.51 3.38
C HIS A 8 -2.88 -5.88 2.77
N LEU A 9 -2.01 -4.89 2.74
CA LEU A 9 -0.59 -4.99 2.45
C LEU A 9 0.21 -4.87 3.76
N TYR A 10 1.19 -5.75 3.94
CA TYR A 10 2.01 -5.86 5.13
C TYR A 10 3.49 -5.79 4.75
N ILE A 11 4.23 -4.94 5.46
CA ILE A 11 5.68 -4.83 5.32
C ILE A 11 6.32 -5.39 6.57
N LEU A 12 7.12 -6.45 6.40
CA LEU A 12 7.82 -7.10 7.51
C LEU A 12 9.34 -6.89 7.36
N ARG A 13 10.00 -6.64 8.49
CA ARG A 13 11.46 -6.56 8.62
C ARG A 13 11.96 -7.79 9.36
N LYS A 14 12.79 -8.61 8.70
CA LYS A 14 13.42 -9.77 9.34
C LYS A 14 14.31 -9.31 10.49
N LEU A 15 14.28 -10.06 11.59
CA LEU A 15 15.19 -9.85 12.71
C LEU A 15 16.53 -10.54 12.41
N PRO A 16 17.67 -9.85 12.54
CA PRO A 16 18.97 -10.46 12.28
C PRO A 16 19.31 -11.56 13.29
N GLU A 17 18.82 -11.44 14.53
CA GLU A 17 19.09 -12.39 15.63
C GLU A 17 18.27 -13.69 15.51
N HIS A 18 17.10 -13.64 14.87
CA HIS A 18 16.16 -14.76 14.80
C HIS A 18 15.75 -15.04 13.36
N LYS A 19 16.32 -16.10 12.75
CA LYS A 19 16.12 -16.46 11.33
C LYS A 19 14.65 -16.69 10.95
N THR A 20 13.80 -17.07 11.89
CA THR A 20 12.38 -17.42 11.66
C THR A 20 11.41 -16.29 12.04
N MET A 21 11.90 -15.16 12.55
CA MET A 21 11.06 -14.06 13.05
C MET A 21 11.22 -12.79 12.22
N ALA A 22 10.14 -12.02 12.15
CA ALA A 22 10.13 -10.71 11.51
C ALA A 22 9.17 -9.78 12.24
N ASN A 23 9.54 -8.52 12.37
CA ASN A 23 8.69 -7.48 12.92
C ASN A 23 7.78 -6.92 11.85
N LEU A 24 6.50 -6.75 12.18
CA LEU A 24 5.56 -6.00 11.35
C LEU A 24 5.92 -4.50 11.44
N VAL A 25 6.30 -3.92 10.31
CA VAL A 25 6.66 -2.50 10.20
C VAL A 25 5.43 -1.67 9.85
N CYS A 26 4.67 -2.12 8.85
CA CYS A 26 3.52 -1.41 8.33
C CYS A 26 2.39 -2.38 7.99
N ARG A 27 1.15 -1.96 8.27
CA ARG A 27 -0.09 -2.59 7.80
C ARG A 27 -0.94 -1.52 7.13
N ARG A 28 -1.27 -1.72 5.86
CA ARG A 28 -1.99 -0.74 5.03
C ARG A 28 -3.17 -1.42 4.33
N PRO A 29 -4.39 -0.89 4.40
CA PRO A 29 -5.50 -1.37 3.59
C PRO A 29 -5.19 -1.18 2.10
N LEU A 30 -5.63 -2.09 1.24
CA LEU A 30 -5.41 -1.98 -0.20
C LEU A 30 -6.19 -0.82 -0.82
N GLU A 31 -7.35 -0.51 -0.27
CA GLU A 31 -8.23 0.58 -0.71
C GLU A 31 -7.61 1.98 -0.56
N THR A 32 -6.64 2.15 0.35
CA THR A 32 -5.99 3.46 0.56
C THR A 32 -4.86 3.70 -0.41
N ILE A 33 -4.44 2.69 -1.19
CA ILE A 33 -3.34 2.82 -2.16
C ILE A 33 -3.84 3.65 -3.35
N THR A 34 -3.37 4.89 -3.45
CA THR A 34 -3.72 5.80 -4.55
C THR A 34 -2.79 5.66 -5.73
N LYS A 35 -1.49 5.41 -5.48
CA LYS A 35 -0.48 5.35 -6.55
C LYS A 35 0.62 4.35 -6.24
N ILE A 36 1.04 3.65 -7.30
CA ILE A 36 2.22 2.79 -7.29
C ILE A 36 3.20 3.33 -8.32
N THR A 37 4.41 3.68 -7.90
CA THR A 37 5.46 4.21 -8.79
C THR A 37 6.76 3.43 -8.63
N SER A 38 7.49 3.21 -9.70
CA SER A 38 8.86 2.67 -9.68
C SER A 38 9.88 3.78 -9.96
N LYS A 39 11.13 3.57 -9.53
CA LYS A 39 12.24 4.48 -9.88
C LYS A 39 12.77 4.10 -11.27
N LYS A 40 12.95 5.10 -12.16
CA LYS A 40 13.38 4.87 -13.55
C LYS A 40 14.65 4.01 -13.70
N ASN A 41 15.65 4.28 -12.88
CA ASN A 41 16.95 3.60 -12.95
C ASN A 41 17.02 2.34 -12.05
N PHE A 42 16.01 2.12 -11.21
CA PHE A 42 15.95 1.03 -10.24
C PHE A 42 14.50 0.55 -10.15
N PRO A 43 14.01 -0.16 -11.18
CA PRO A 43 12.61 -0.58 -11.28
C PRO A 43 12.18 -1.48 -10.12
N GLU A 44 13.14 -2.12 -9.44
CA GLU A 44 12.94 -2.94 -8.25
C GLU A 44 12.50 -2.10 -7.04
N ILE A 45 12.77 -0.79 -7.04
CA ILE A 45 12.34 0.11 -5.97
C ILE A 45 10.94 0.61 -6.29
N ILE A 46 9.96 0.02 -5.61
CA ILE A 46 8.55 0.39 -5.70
C ILE A 46 8.17 1.29 -4.54
N THR A 47 7.41 2.34 -4.85
CA THR A 47 6.81 3.26 -3.87
C THR A 47 5.30 3.13 -3.95
N PHE A 48 4.69 2.75 -2.82
CA PHE A 48 3.25 2.81 -2.60
C PHE A 48 2.92 4.14 -1.95
N ARG A 49 1.98 4.90 -2.52
CA ARG A 49 1.41 6.10 -1.90
C ARG A 49 0.01 5.80 -1.41
N TYR A 50 -0.31 6.34 -0.25
CA TYR A 50 -1.62 6.18 0.37
C TYR A 50 -2.35 7.51 0.46
N GLY A 51 -3.68 7.46 0.45
CA GLY A 51 -4.54 8.62 0.64
C GLY A 51 -5.97 8.22 0.95
N THR A 52 -6.74 9.15 1.49
CA THR A 52 -8.19 9.03 1.64
C THR A 52 -8.88 9.81 0.53
N LYS A 53 -10.07 9.38 0.10
CA LYS A 53 -10.87 10.09 -0.93
C LYS A 53 -11.18 11.54 -0.56
N GLN A 54 -11.07 11.92 0.72
CA GLN A 54 -11.26 13.28 1.21
C GLN A 54 -10.03 14.19 1.04
N ASN A 55 -8.82 13.63 1.02
CA ASN A 55 -7.57 14.39 1.10
C ASN A 55 -7.10 14.97 -0.25
N GLU A 56 -7.76 14.66 -1.38
CA GLU A 56 -7.42 15.28 -2.67
C GLU A 56 -7.72 16.79 -2.70
N GLN A 57 -8.60 17.29 -1.81
CA GLN A 57 -8.88 18.73 -1.68
C GLN A 57 -7.97 19.45 -0.67
N GLU A 58 -7.36 18.74 0.28
CA GLU A 58 -6.58 19.33 1.37
C GLU A 58 -5.09 19.54 1.08
N GLU A 59 -4.56 19.04 -0.06
CA GLU A 59 -3.17 19.28 -0.49
C GLU A 59 -2.81 20.77 -0.70
N LYS A 60 -3.77 21.71 -0.58
CA LYS A 60 -3.54 23.15 -0.66
C LYS A 60 -3.31 23.85 0.69
N SER A 61 -3.55 23.20 1.84
CA SER A 61 -3.48 23.90 3.14
C SER A 61 -2.24 23.52 3.95
N LYS A 62 -1.22 24.39 3.84
CA LYS A 62 -0.01 24.39 4.67
C LYS A 62 -0.35 24.60 6.15
N THR A 63 -0.30 23.58 7.01
CA THR A 63 0.07 23.79 8.44
C THR A 63 0.48 22.52 9.20
N LYS A 64 1.74 22.52 9.66
CA LYS A 64 2.23 22.02 10.95
C LYS A 64 1.72 20.66 11.47
N THR A 65 2.34 19.60 10.98
CA THR A 65 3.09 18.55 11.70
C THR A 65 3.57 17.62 10.60
N LYS A 66 4.82 17.13 10.61
CA LYS A 66 5.24 16.08 9.67
C LYS A 66 4.47 14.79 10.01
N LEU A 67 3.18 14.71 9.70
CA LEU A 67 2.61 13.41 9.34
C LEU A 67 3.37 13.01 8.07
N PRO A 68 4.07 11.87 8.05
CA PRO A 68 4.80 11.47 6.86
C PRO A 68 3.80 11.46 5.72
N THR A 69 4.10 12.17 4.63
CA THR A 69 3.46 11.92 3.35
C THR A 69 3.47 10.41 3.15
N GLU A 70 2.31 9.76 3.29
CA GLU A 70 2.25 8.33 3.60
C GLU A 70 2.66 7.55 2.35
N PHE A 71 3.93 7.22 2.25
CA PHE A 71 4.42 6.33 1.22
C PHE A 71 5.41 5.34 1.80
N ASP A 72 5.27 4.10 1.36
CA ASP A 72 6.20 3.04 1.70
C ASP A 72 7.04 2.69 0.49
N ARG A 73 8.35 2.63 0.69
CA ARG A 73 9.30 2.19 -0.33
C ARG A 73 9.79 0.80 -0.01
N VAL A 74 9.70 -0.09 -0.99
CA VAL A 74 10.12 -1.48 -0.86
C VAL A 74 10.92 -1.90 -2.08
N TYR A 75 11.87 -2.80 -1.84
CA TYR A 75 12.62 -3.47 -2.90
C TYR A 75 11.92 -4.77 -3.27
N LEU A 76 11.57 -4.93 -4.55
CA LEU A 76 10.99 -6.14 -5.14
C LEU A 76 11.88 -6.60 -6.31
N PRO A 77 12.55 -7.75 -6.21
CA PRO A 77 13.36 -8.31 -7.29
C PRO A 77 12.58 -8.44 -8.62
N ASP A 78 11.34 -8.93 -8.56
CA ASP A 78 10.46 -9.10 -9.73
C ASP A 78 9.32 -8.08 -9.71
N ALA A 79 9.68 -6.80 -9.69
CA ALA A 79 8.75 -5.69 -9.53
C ALA A 79 7.61 -5.66 -10.56
N GLY A 80 7.86 -6.10 -11.81
CA GLY A 80 6.84 -6.14 -12.87
C GLY A 80 5.65 -7.03 -12.50
N ASP A 81 5.90 -8.32 -12.29
CA ASP A 81 4.85 -9.29 -11.97
C ASP A 81 4.24 -9.04 -10.60
N ALA A 82 5.06 -8.67 -9.61
CA ALA A 82 4.56 -8.37 -8.28
C ALA A 82 3.60 -7.17 -8.28
N THR A 83 3.94 -6.07 -8.96
CA THR A 83 3.04 -4.90 -9.03
C THR A 83 1.79 -5.19 -9.83
N LYS A 84 1.84 -6.04 -10.86
CA LYS A 84 0.66 -6.50 -11.61
C LYS A 84 -0.31 -7.25 -10.70
N ASN A 85 0.18 -8.20 -9.91
CA ASN A 85 -0.63 -8.96 -8.95
C ASN A 85 -1.24 -8.06 -7.86
N ILE A 86 -0.46 -7.11 -7.33
CA ILE A 86 -0.94 -6.15 -6.32
C ILE A 86 -2.05 -5.27 -6.88
N LYS A 87 -1.91 -4.75 -8.11
CA LYS A 87 -2.96 -3.97 -8.78
C LYS A 87 -4.25 -4.76 -8.92
N LEU A 88 -4.16 -6.04 -9.33
CA LEU A 88 -5.32 -6.91 -9.44
C LEU A 88 -6.02 -7.10 -8.09
N LEU A 89 -5.26 -7.28 -7.01
CA LEU A 89 -5.80 -7.40 -5.66
C LEU A 89 -6.45 -6.10 -5.17
N ILE A 90 -5.88 -4.93 -5.49
CA ILE A 90 -6.48 -3.63 -5.16
C ILE A 90 -7.85 -3.48 -5.84
N ILE A 91 -7.94 -3.79 -7.14
CA ILE A 91 -9.23 -3.72 -7.87
C ILE A 91 -10.26 -4.66 -7.25
N LYS A 92 -9.86 -5.89 -6.92
CA LYS A 92 -10.75 -6.85 -6.26
C LYS A 92 -11.21 -6.36 -4.89
N ALA A 93 -10.32 -5.76 -4.10
CA ALA A 93 -10.66 -5.19 -2.80
C ALA A 93 -11.66 -4.04 -2.95
N LEU A 94 -11.44 -3.11 -3.87
CA LEU A 94 -12.35 -1.99 -4.12
C LEU A 94 -13.74 -2.46 -4.56
N ASN A 95 -13.82 -3.38 -5.53
CA ASN A 95 -15.11 -3.96 -5.96
C ASN A 95 -15.84 -4.66 -4.80
N MET A 96 -15.10 -5.36 -3.92
CA MET A 96 -15.68 -6.00 -2.74
C MET A 96 -16.22 -4.97 -1.74
N PHE A 97 -15.53 -3.84 -1.54
CA PHE A 97 -16.00 -2.74 -0.70
C PHE A 97 -17.24 -2.05 -1.26
N ASP A 98 -17.27 -1.79 -2.57
CA ASP A 98 -18.42 -1.15 -3.22
C ASP A 98 -19.68 -2.02 -3.11
N ASN A 99 -19.58 -3.33 -3.37
CA ASN A 99 -20.69 -4.28 -3.20
C ASN A 99 -21.21 -4.34 -1.76
N LEU A 100 -20.31 -4.26 -0.76
CA LEU A 100 -20.70 -4.28 0.65
C LEU A 100 -21.55 -3.06 1.01
N ASN A 101 -21.19 -1.88 0.49
CA ASN A 101 -21.90 -0.62 0.74
C ASN A 101 -23.30 -0.61 0.11
N GLU A 102 -23.47 -1.24 -1.05
CA GLU A 102 -24.79 -1.40 -1.70
C GLU A 102 -25.71 -2.32 -0.88
N THR A 103 -25.17 -3.40 -0.31
CA THR A 103 -25.96 -4.37 0.46
C THR A 103 -26.46 -3.81 1.79
N VAL A 104 -25.74 -2.86 2.40
CA VAL A 104 -26.10 -2.24 3.70
C VAL A 104 -27.08 -1.08 3.52
N SER A 105 -27.23 -0.57 2.28
CA SER A 105 -28.15 0.53 1.95
C SER A 105 -29.56 0.06 1.55
N THR A 106 -29.83 -1.25 1.59
CA THR A 106 -31.12 -1.89 1.29
C THR A 106 -31.69 -2.52 2.56
#